data_AF-A0A3Q2XUQ5-F1
#
_entry.id   AF-A0A3Q2XUQ5-F1
#
_cell.length_a   1.000
_cell.length_b   1.000
_cell.length_c   1.000
_cell.angle_alpha   90.00
_cell.angle_beta   90.00
_cell.angle_gamma   90.00
#
_symmetry.space_group_name_H-M   'P 1'
#
loop_
_entity.id
_entity.type
_entity.pdbx_description
1 polymer ?
#
loop_
_entity_poly.entity_id
_entity_poly.type
_entity_poly.pdbx_seq_one_letter_code
_entity_poly.pdbx_strand_id
1 'polypeptide(L)' 'MALVFVYGTLKRGQPNHALMLDESLGAAQLLASAVTTETFPLVIAGERNVPFLLNLPGRGRRVHG' A
#
# COMPACT_ATOMS: atom_id res chain seq x y z
N MET A 1 9.16 -16.41 -4.01
CA MET A 1 9.55 -15.01 -3.76
C MET A 1 8.63 -14.12 -4.58
N ALA A 2 8.04 -13.07 -3.99
CA ALA A 2 7.11 -12.18 -4.68
C ALA A 2 7.42 -10.72 -4.35
N LEU A 3 7.16 -9.82 -5.31
CA LEU A 3 7.24 -8.37 -5.10
C LEU A 3 5.84 -7.86 -4.80
N VAL A 4 5.70 -7.07 -3.73
CA VAL A 4 4.42 -6.49 -3.30
C VAL A 4 4.58 -4.97 -3.20
N PHE A 5 3.68 -4.25 -3.85
CA PHE A 5 3.57 -2.79 -3.72
C PHE A 5 2.52 -2.45 -2.67
N VAL A 6 2.91 -1.71 -1.62
CA VAL A 6 2.00 -1.28 -0.55
C VAL A 6 1.72 0.21 -0.66
N TYR A 7 0.44 0.60 -0.60
CA TYR A 7 0.02 2.00 -0.77
C TYR A 7 -0.64 2.60 0.49
N GLY A 8 -1.05 1.75 1.43
CA GLY A 8 -1.88 2.13 2.58
C GLY A 8 -1.17 1.96 3.92
N THR A 9 -1.89 1.38 4.89
CA THR A 9 -1.48 1.34 6.30
C THR A 9 -0.24 0.49 6.59
N LEU A 10 0.23 -0.31 5.63
CA LEU A 10 1.44 -1.14 5.75
C LEU A 10 2.74 -0.39 5.44
N LYS A 11 2.67 0.82 4.86
CA LYS A 11 3.87 1.65 4.59
C LYS A 11 4.61 2.02 5.87
N ARG A 12 5.90 2.34 5.74
CA ARG A 12 6.69 2.87 6.87
C ARG A 12 6.01 4.11 7.46
N GLY A 13 5.96 4.18 8.80
CA GLY A 13 5.30 5.26 9.53
C GLY A 13 3.77 5.22 9.50
N GLN A 14 3.16 4.15 9.00
CA GLN A 14 1.70 3.96 9.01
C GLN A 14 1.29 2.90 10.06
N PRO A 15 0.01 2.90 10.51
CA PRO A 15 -0.41 2.17 11.71
C PRO A 15 -0.15 0.66 11.70
N ASN A 16 -0.15 0.01 10.54
CA ASN A 16 0.00 -1.44 10.42
C ASN A 16 1.42 -1.86 9.99
N HIS A 17 2.40 -0.95 9.97
CA HIS A 17 3.76 -1.28 9.53
C HIS A 17 4.42 -2.37 10.40
N ALA A 18 4.07 -2.46 11.68
CA ALA A 18 4.61 -3.48 12.59
C ALA A 18 4.37 -4.92 12.07
N LEU A 19 3.28 -5.16 11.34
CA LEU A 19 2.99 -6.46 10.74
C LEU A 19 4.00 -6.85 9.65
N MET A 20 4.66 -5.88 9.01
CA MET A 20 5.72 -6.13 8.02
C MET A 20 7.06 -6.52 8.67
N LEU A 21 7.19 -6.31 9.99
CA LEU A 21 8.40 -6.59 10.77
C LEU A 21 8.24 -7.82 11.66
N ASP A 22 7.03 -8.37 11.75
CA ASP A 22 6.72 -9.54 12.55
C ASP A 22 7.20 -10.82 11.84
N GLU A 23 8.33 -11.35 12.29
CA GLU A 23 8.95 -12.56 11.73
C GLU A 23 8.05 -13.80 11.84
N SER A 24 7.06 -13.81 12.76
CA SER A 24 6.10 -14.91 12.88
C SER A 24 5.10 -14.96 11.72
N LEU A 25 4.89 -13.83 11.02
CA LEU A 25 4.03 -13.72 9.83
C LEU A 25 4.81 -13.94 8.53
N GLY A 26 6.12 -14.12 8.61
CA GLY A 26 7.04 -14.27 7.48
C GLY A 26 8.08 -13.16 7.41
N ALA A 27 8.75 -13.04 6.26
CA ALA A 27 9.81 -12.06 6.06
C ALA A 27 9.45 -11.06 4.95
N ALA A 28 9.66 -9.77 5.22
CA ALA A 28 9.55 -8.71 4.24
C ALA A 28 10.79 -7.80 4.26
N GLN A 29 11.26 -7.41 3.08
CA GLN A 29 12.39 -6.50 2.92
C GLN A 29 11.95 -5.29 2.09
N LEU A 30 12.26 -4.08 2.55
CA LEU A 30 12.08 -2.89 1.73
C LEU A 30 13.12 -2.89 0.61
N LEU A 31 12.66 -2.84 -0.64
CA LEU A 31 13.53 -2.76 -1.81
C LEU A 31 13.65 -1.33 -2.34
N ALA A 32 12.54 -0.62 -2.48
CA ALA A 32 12.51 0.76 -2.98
C ALA A 32 11.19 1.46 -2.61
N SER A 33 11.16 2.79 -2.74
CA SER A 33 9.92 3.54 -2.93
C SER A 33 9.52 3.52 -4.41
N ALA A 34 8.22 3.47 -4.69
CA ALA A 34 7.73 3.33 -6.05
C ALA A 34 6.45 4.15 -6.28
N VAL A 35 6.09 4.28 -7.55
CA VAL A 35 4.85 4.92 -7.99
C VAL A 35 4.19 4.03 -9.05
N THR A 36 2.87 3.89 -9.01
CA THR A 36 2.15 3.14 -10.05
C THR A 36 2.37 3.77 -11.43
N THR A 37 2.49 2.94 -12.46
CA THR A 37 2.59 3.42 -13.86
C THR A 37 1.24 3.98 -14.33
N GLU A 38 0.17 3.21 -14.10
CA GLU A 38 -1.20 3.62 -14.33
C GLU A 38 -1.78 4.44 -13.17
N THR A 39 -2.82 5.22 -13.45
CA THR A 39 -3.56 5.98 -12.44
C THR A 39 -4.65 5.11 -11.82
N PHE A 40 -4.86 5.26 -10.51
CA PHE A 40 -5.94 4.62 -9.78
C PHE A 40 -6.61 5.61 -8.81
N PRO A 41 -7.93 5.46 -8.54
CA PRO A 41 -8.55 6.16 -7.43
C PRO A 41 -8.10 5.54 -6.10
N LEU A 42 -7.33 6.30 -5.31
CA LEU A 42 -7.05 6.02 -3.91
C LEU A 42 -7.96 6.89 -3.05
N VAL A 43 -8.84 6.27 -2.26
CA VAL A 43 -9.81 6.97 -1.40
C VAL A 43 -9.66 6.53 0.04
N ILE A 44 -9.96 7.43 0.98
CA ILE A 44 -10.11 7.12 2.40
C ILE A 44 -11.61 7.01 2.67
N ALA A 45 -12.07 5.85 3.13
CA ALA A 45 -13.51 5.59 3.29
C ALA A 45 -13.82 4.65 4.47
N GLY A 46 -15.12 4.54 4.76
CA GLY A 46 -15.66 3.72 5.84
C GLY A 46 -15.41 4.29 7.24
N GLU A 47 -16.02 3.69 8.24
CA GLU A 47 -15.98 4.16 9.64
C GLU A 47 -14.57 4.24 10.24
N ARG A 48 -13.65 3.43 9.71
CA ARG A 48 -12.26 3.34 10.17
C ARG A 48 -11.28 4.13 9.31
N ASN A 49 -11.76 4.93 8.36
CA ASN A 49 -10.92 5.74 7.46
C ASN A 49 -9.81 4.91 6.78
N VAL A 50 -10.19 3.74 6.23
CA VAL A 50 -9.24 2.82 5.60
C VAL A 50 -8.90 3.31 4.19
N PRO A 51 -7.64 3.24 3.76
CA PRO A 51 -7.27 3.54 2.37
C PRO A 51 -7.68 2.39 1.43
N PHE A 52 -8.49 2.69 0.42
CA PHE A 52 -8.90 1.76 -0.64
C PHE A 52 -8.34 2.20 -1.99
N LEU A 53 -7.53 1.34 -2.61
CA LEU A 53 -7.13 1.51 -4.01
C LEU A 53 -8.15 0.79 -4.89
N LEU A 54 -9.04 1.56 -5.52
CA LEU A 54 -10.11 1.00 -6.33
C LEU A 54 -9.53 0.46 -7.65
N ASN A 55 -9.94 -0.74 -8.06
CA ASN A 55 -9.50 -1.36 -9.31
C ASN A 55 -10.18 -0.74 -10.54
N LEU A 56 -9.87 0.52 -10.78
CA LEU A 56 -10.38 1.34 -11.87
C LEU A 56 -9.20 2.00 -12.58
N PRO A 57 -8.41 1.23 -13.35
CA PRO A 57 -7.21 1.73 -14.02
C PRO A 57 -7.53 2.90 -14.96
N GLY A 58 -6.61 3.84 -15.08
CA GLY A 58 -6.75 5.04 -15.90
C GLY A 58 -7.57 6.17 -15.26
N ARG A 59 -8.02 6.01 -14.00
CA ARG A 59 -8.75 7.03 -13.24
C ARG A 59 -7.96 7.50 -12.03
N GLY A 60 -8.22 8.70 -11.54
CA GLY A 60 -7.57 9.21 -10.32
C GLY A 60 -6.13 9.67 -10.58
N ARG A 61 -5.17 9.21 -9.75
CA ARG A 61 -3.76 9.65 -9.80
C ARG A 61 -2.82 8.45 -9.71
N ARG A 62 -1.55 8.64 -10.09
CA ARG A 62 -0.54 7.63 -9.80
C ARG A 62 -0.31 7.60 -8.28
N VAL A 63 -0.17 6.42 -7.71
CA VAL A 63 -0.14 6.21 -6.26
C VAL A 63 1.29 5.93 -5.80
N HIS A 64 1.71 6.63 -4.74
CA HIS A 64 3.04 6.50 -4.14
C HIS A 64 3.04 5.47 -3.00
N GLY A 65 4.02 4.55 -3.06
CA GLY A 65 4.22 3.45 -2.12
C GLY A 65 5.65 3.37 -1.61
#